data_AF-A0A949U334-F1
#
_entry.id   AF-A0A949U334-F1
#
_cell.length_a   1.000
_cell.length_b   1.000
_cell.length_c   1.000
_cell.angle_alpha   90.00
_cell.angle_beta   90.00
_cell.angle_gamma   90.00
#
_symmetry.space_group_name_H-M   'P 1'
#
loop_
_entity.id
_entity.type
_entity.pdbx_description
1 polymer ?
#
loop_
_entity_poly.entity_id
_entity_poly.type
_entity_poly.pdbx_seq_one_letter_code
_entity_poly.pdbx_strand_id
1 'polypeptide(L)'
;MALQQGRDADPPAVRARLLLLSTLALCACAGSPTPPDWQLNAADSMEYFRQDYLVGDTALAESDFADVKANLKRTGRADLLARAELVRCAVRTASLEFDGCPAFEALRQDAGPEEIAYGDYLLGKGAGKASDDPLSRLVAAGVALRKTAITPAEIQAAVDLSSAQGWARPLLAWLGVQAKRAEDAGDRETAARLRRRMDLISK
;
A
#
# COMPACT_ATOMS: atom_id res chain seq x y z
N MET A 1 -65.59 34.18 -24.57
CA MET A 1 -65.63 32.70 -24.60
C MET A 1 -64.44 32.23 -23.76
N ALA A 2 -64.55 31.94 -22.45
CA ALA A 2 -65.21 30.78 -21.82
C ALA A 2 -64.88 29.49 -22.59
N LEU A 3 -64.22 28.45 -22.05
CA LEU A 3 -64.34 27.69 -20.78
C LEU A 3 -62.94 27.07 -20.48
N GLN A 4 -62.34 27.06 -19.28
CA GLN A 4 -62.63 26.35 -18.02
C GLN A 4 -62.60 24.80 -18.11
N GLN A 5 -61.87 24.18 -17.15
CA GLN A 5 -61.81 22.76 -16.71
C GLN A 5 -60.62 21.92 -17.23
N GLY A 6 -59.91 21.11 -16.43
CA GLY A 6 -60.14 20.67 -15.05
C GLY A 6 -58.82 20.29 -14.35
N ARG A 7 -58.74 20.62 -13.06
CA ARG A 7 -57.78 20.02 -12.12
C ARG A 7 -58.32 18.64 -11.78
N ASP A 8 -57.66 17.60 -12.25
CA ASP A 8 -57.88 16.28 -11.72
C ASP A 8 -57.18 16.18 -10.36
N ALA A 9 -58.01 15.94 -9.34
CA ALA A 9 -57.59 15.62 -8.00
C ALA A 9 -57.09 14.18 -7.98
N ASP A 10 -55.81 13.99 -7.67
CA ASP A 10 -55.26 12.66 -7.40
C ASP A 10 -55.97 12.04 -6.16
N PRO A 11 -56.40 10.76 -6.23
CA PRO A 11 -57.01 10.09 -5.08
C PRO A 11 -55.96 9.80 -3.98
N PRO A 12 -56.31 9.98 -2.68
CA PRO A 12 -55.37 9.88 -1.56
C PRO A 12 -54.82 8.45 -1.29
N ALA A 13 -55.34 7.42 -1.96
CA ALA A 13 -55.03 6.03 -1.65
C ALA A 13 -53.69 5.53 -2.22
N VAL A 14 -53.15 6.17 -3.26
CA VAL A 14 -51.90 5.72 -3.91
C VAL A 14 -50.66 6.22 -3.16
N ARG A 15 -50.73 7.42 -2.55
CA ARG A 15 -49.62 8.00 -1.77
C ARG A 15 -49.34 7.28 -0.46
N ALA A 16 -50.35 6.61 0.12
CA ALA A 16 -50.20 5.89 1.39
C ALA A 16 -49.45 4.55 1.24
N ARG A 17 -49.48 3.91 0.06
CA ARG A 17 -48.72 2.66 -0.19
C ARG A 17 -47.24 2.90 -0.46
N LEU A 18 -46.85 4.09 -0.95
CA LEU A 18 -45.45 4.41 -1.21
C LEU A 18 -44.65 4.74 0.06
N LEU A 19 -45.31 5.18 1.14
CA LEU A 19 -44.66 5.54 2.40
C LEU A 19 -44.46 4.36 3.37
N LEU A 20 -45.12 3.22 3.14
CA LEU A 20 -45.01 2.03 4.00
C LEU A 20 -43.96 1.01 3.53
N LEU A 21 -43.42 1.15 2.32
CA LEU A 21 -42.34 0.32 1.80
C LEU A 21 -40.93 0.93 2.01
N SER A 22 -40.85 2.24 2.33
CA SER A 22 -39.57 2.93 2.55
C SER A 22 -39.02 2.83 3.97
N THR A 23 -39.82 2.37 4.95
CA THR A 23 -39.42 2.32 6.37
C THR A 23 -38.89 0.97 6.86
N LEU A 24 -38.97 -0.10 6.06
CA LEU A 24 -38.49 -1.44 6.45
C LEU A 24 -37.05 -1.77 5.98
N ALA A 25 -36.34 -0.84 5.34
CA ALA A 25 -34.99 -1.09 4.80
C ALA A 25 -33.82 -0.63 5.70
N LEU A 26 -34.06 -0.31 6.98
CA LEU A 26 -33.04 0.28 7.86
C LEU A 26 -32.51 -0.63 8.99
N CYS A 27 -32.87 -1.92 9.04
CA CYS A 27 -32.41 -2.81 10.12
C CYS A 27 -31.35 -3.85 9.73
N ALA A 28 -30.78 -3.80 8.53
CA ALA A 28 -29.82 -4.82 8.07
C ALA A 28 -28.47 -4.20 7.69
N CYS A 29 -27.72 -3.68 8.67
CA CYS A 29 -26.26 -3.46 8.60
C CYS A 29 -25.69 -3.05 9.98
N ALA A 30 -25.95 -3.80 11.05
CA ALA A 30 -25.32 -3.53 12.35
C ALA A 30 -25.16 -4.83 13.15
N GLY A 31 -24.17 -5.63 12.79
CA GLY A 31 -23.91 -6.89 13.50
C GLY A 31 -22.86 -7.77 12.84
N SER A 32 -21.77 -7.21 12.32
CA SER A 32 -20.60 -8.03 12.08
C SER A 32 -20.07 -8.49 13.45
N PRO A 33 -19.85 -9.80 13.69
CA PRO A 33 -19.17 -10.22 14.90
C PRO A 33 -17.80 -9.53 14.99
N THR A 34 -17.38 -9.19 16.21
CA THR A 34 -16.04 -8.62 16.44
C THR A 34 -14.97 -9.54 15.87
N PRO A 35 -13.99 -9.02 15.12
CA PRO A 35 -12.86 -9.81 14.66
C PRO A 35 -12.22 -10.57 15.83
N PRO A 36 -11.84 -11.85 15.66
CA PRO A 36 -11.12 -12.58 16.69
C PRO A 36 -9.73 -11.96 16.93
N ASP A 37 -9.20 -12.09 18.13
CA ASP A 37 -7.95 -11.44 18.57
C ASP A 37 -6.75 -11.69 17.64
N TRP A 38 -6.66 -12.89 17.02
CA TRP A 38 -5.58 -13.19 16.07
C TRP A 38 -5.59 -12.28 14.84
N GLN A 39 -6.75 -11.78 14.40
CA GLN A 39 -6.85 -10.85 13.29
C GLN A 39 -6.35 -9.46 13.68
N LEU A 40 -6.74 -8.99 14.87
CA LEU A 40 -6.30 -7.69 15.38
C LEU A 40 -4.80 -7.70 15.63
N ASN A 41 -4.29 -8.71 16.34
CA ASN A 41 -2.85 -8.84 16.61
C ASN A 41 -2.02 -8.93 15.32
N ALA A 42 -2.48 -9.69 14.32
CA ALA A 42 -1.77 -9.78 13.03
C ALA A 42 -1.79 -8.45 12.26
N ALA A 43 -2.88 -7.70 12.32
CA ALA A 43 -2.99 -6.40 11.66
C ALA A 43 -2.11 -5.34 12.33
N ASP A 44 -2.13 -5.27 13.67
CA ASP A 44 -1.31 -4.33 14.44
C ASP A 44 0.18 -4.63 14.26
N SER A 45 0.61 -5.89 14.40
CA SER A 45 2.00 -6.30 14.14
C SER A 45 2.43 -6.02 12.69
N MET A 46 1.51 -6.12 11.71
CA MET A 46 1.84 -5.76 10.33
C MET A 46 2.09 -4.26 10.16
N GLU A 47 1.31 -3.43 10.84
CA GLU A 47 1.48 -1.99 10.80
C GLU A 47 2.78 -1.56 11.51
N TYR A 48 3.10 -2.15 12.66
CA TYR A 48 4.38 -1.93 13.33
C TYR A 48 5.57 -2.36 12.45
N PHE A 49 5.52 -3.56 11.85
CA PHE A 49 6.52 -3.99 10.87
C PHE A 49 6.73 -2.95 9.76
N ARG A 50 5.64 -2.44 9.17
CA ARG A 50 5.70 -1.47 8.07
C ARG A 50 6.38 -0.18 8.52
N GLN A 51 5.98 0.35 9.68
CA GLN A 51 6.54 1.58 10.23
C GLN A 51 8.03 1.41 10.55
N ASP A 52 8.36 0.40 11.36
CA ASP A 52 9.72 0.17 11.86
C ASP A 52 10.68 -0.17 10.73
N TYR A 53 10.22 -0.91 9.73
CA TYR A 53 11.02 -1.20 8.54
C TYR A 53 11.37 0.06 7.75
N LEU A 54 10.39 0.96 7.54
CA LEU A 54 10.56 2.17 6.73
C LEU A 54 11.39 3.25 7.44
N VAL A 55 11.31 3.35 8.77
CA VAL A 55 12.17 4.26 9.56
C VAL A 55 13.58 3.70 9.76
N GLY A 56 13.78 2.39 9.59
CA GLY A 56 15.10 1.77 9.53
C GLY A 56 15.44 0.81 10.68
N ASP A 57 14.52 0.56 11.60
CA ASP A 57 14.68 -0.34 12.74
C ASP A 57 14.48 -1.82 12.33
N THR A 58 15.42 -2.36 11.55
CA THR A 58 15.31 -3.72 10.98
C THR A 58 15.01 -4.79 12.03
N ALA A 59 15.68 -4.73 13.19
CA ALA A 59 15.56 -5.78 14.19
C ALA A 59 14.14 -5.83 14.78
N LEU A 60 13.56 -4.68 15.07
CA LEU A 60 12.20 -4.58 15.59
C LEU A 60 11.19 -4.98 14.51
N ALA A 61 11.34 -4.45 13.30
CA ALA A 61 10.50 -4.81 12.17
C ALA A 61 10.48 -6.33 11.91
N GLU A 62 11.64 -7.00 11.92
CA GLU A 62 11.70 -8.45 11.73
C GLU A 62 11.07 -9.22 12.90
N SER A 63 11.08 -8.67 14.12
CA SER A 63 10.34 -9.20 15.27
C SER A 63 8.83 -9.10 15.04
N ASP A 64 8.32 -7.91 14.68
CA ASP A 64 6.89 -7.71 14.44
C ASP A 64 6.39 -8.59 13.29
N PHE A 65 7.18 -8.72 12.22
CA PHE A 65 6.82 -9.60 11.12
C PHE A 65 6.86 -11.09 11.52
N ALA A 66 7.68 -11.48 12.51
CA ALA A 66 7.62 -12.82 13.06
C ALA A 66 6.29 -13.05 13.79
N ASP A 67 5.77 -12.05 14.51
CA ASP A 67 4.48 -12.11 15.20
C ASP A 67 3.30 -12.16 14.23
N VAL A 68 3.35 -11.40 13.12
CA VAL A 68 2.41 -11.54 11.99
C VAL A 68 2.34 -13.01 11.55
N LYS A 69 3.50 -13.59 11.24
CA LYS A 69 3.57 -14.97 10.75
C LYS A 69 3.09 -15.98 11.80
N ALA A 70 3.41 -15.77 13.07
CA ALA A 70 2.98 -16.66 14.15
C ALA A 70 1.45 -16.69 14.28
N ASN A 71 0.79 -15.53 14.23
CA ASN A 71 -0.67 -15.44 14.27
C ASN A 71 -1.33 -16.10 13.05
N LEU A 72 -0.84 -15.81 11.84
CA LEU A 72 -1.42 -16.34 10.59
C LEU A 72 -1.19 -17.85 10.43
N LYS A 73 -0.01 -18.37 10.81
CA LYS A 73 0.28 -19.82 10.70
C LYS A 73 -0.66 -20.67 11.54
N ARG A 74 -1.11 -20.17 12.69
CA ARG A 74 -2.05 -20.89 13.58
C ARG A 74 -3.41 -21.15 12.95
N THR A 75 -3.78 -20.40 11.91
CA THR A 75 -5.05 -20.58 11.19
C THR A 75 -4.92 -21.53 9.99
N GLY A 76 -3.70 -21.93 9.61
CA GLY A 76 -3.44 -22.75 8.42
C GLY A 76 -3.77 -22.04 7.09
N ARG A 77 -3.92 -20.72 7.09
CA ARG A 77 -4.35 -19.94 5.92
C ARG A 77 -3.14 -19.45 5.11
N ALA A 78 -2.70 -20.29 4.17
CA ALA A 78 -1.57 -19.98 3.28
C ALA A 78 -1.80 -18.73 2.44
N ASP A 79 -3.05 -18.46 2.04
CA ASP A 79 -3.45 -17.26 1.30
C ASP A 79 -3.22 -15.97 2.12
N LEU A 80 -3.51 -15.98 3.42
CA LEU A 80 -3.24 -14.83 4.30
C LEU A 80 -1.74 -14.62 4.53
N LEU A 81 -0.99 -15.71 4.66
CA LEU A 81 0.47 -15.64 4.77
C LEU A 81 1.09 -15.08 3.48
N ALA A 82 0.58 -15.46 2.30
CA ALA A 82 1.01 -14.91 1.02
C ALA A 82 0.77 -13.40 0.93
N ARG A 83 -0.40 -12.92 1.37
CA ARG A 83 -0.70 -11.47 1.46
C ARG A 83 0.26 -10.75 2.39
N ALA A 84 0.59 -11.35 3.54
CA ALA A 84 1.56 -10.77 4.47
C ALA A 84 2.98 -10.66 3.86
N GLU A 85 3.43 -11.70 3.16
CA GLU A 85 4.73 -11.68 2.47
C GLU A 85 4.77 -10.70 1.28
N LEU A 86 3.62 -10.45 0.62
CA LEU A 86 3.52 -9.38 -0.37
C LEU A 86 3.69 -7.99 0.25
N VAL A 87 3.14 -7.73 1.44
CA VAL A 87 3.37 -6.47 2.16
C VAL A 87 4.86 -6.30 2.48
N ARG A 88 5.53 -7.35 2.96
CA ARG A 88 6.98 -7.35 3.18
C ARG A 88 7.75 -7.07 1.90
N CYS A 89 7.38 -7.68 0.78
CA CYS A 89 8.04 -7.38 -0.48
C CYS A 89 7.76 -5.95 -0.98
N ALA A 90 6.58 -5.40 -0.72
CA ALA A 90 6.23 -4.04 -1.07
C ALA A 90 7.10 -3.00 -0.31
N VAL A 91 7.26 -3.13 1.01
CA VAL A 91 8.10 -2.20 1.79
C VAL A 91 9.58 -2.29 1.39
N ARG A 92 10.07 -3.49 1.06
CA ARG A 92 11.40 -3.72 0.47
C ARG A 92 11.53 -3.03 -0.88
N THR A 93 10.55 -3.20 -1.77
CA THR A 93 10.50 -2.56 -3.09
C THR A 93 10.48 -1.04 -2.98
N ALA A 94 9.72 -0.47 -2.04
CA ALA A 94 9.69 0.96 -1.74
C ALA A 94 11.06 1.50 -1.29
N SER A 95 11.83 0.64 -0.61
CA SER A 95 13.18 0.89 -0.11
C SER A 95 14.28 0.49 -1.11
N LEU A 96 13.90 0.12 -2.35
CA LEU A 96 14.81 -0.35 -3.41
C LEU A 96 15.62 -1.62 -3.05
N GLU A 97 15.13 -2.40 -2.08
CA GLU A 97 15.69 -3.70 -1.72
C GLU A 97 15.04 -4.79 -2.58
N PHE A 98 15.75 -5.20 -3.63
CA PHE A 98 15.24 -6.09 -4.65
C PHE A 98 15.78 -7.52 -4.48
N ASP A 99 15.01 -8.40 -3.82
CA ASP A 99 15.41 -9.80 -3.54
C ASP A 99 14.57 -10.85 -4.30
N GLY A 100 13.59 -10.41 -5.10
CA GLY A 100 12.71 -11.30 -5.85
C GLY A 100 11.50 -11.83 -5.06
N CYS A 101 11.18 -11.24 -3.90
CA CYS A 101 10.05 -11.66 -3.05
C CYS A 101 10.04 -13.17 -2.72
N PRO A 102 11.17 -13.79 -2.32
CA PRO A 102 11.29 -15.26 -2.27
C PRO A 102 10.28 -15.94 -1.36
N ALA A 103 9.88 -15.29 -0.25
CA ALA A 103 8.90 -15.83 0.67
C ALA A 103 7.48 -15.84 0.10
N PHE A 104 7.10 -14.84 -0.70
CA PHE A 104 5.84 -14.87 -1.45
C PHE A 104 5.88 -15.92 -2.56
N GLU A 105 6.99 -16.00 -3.30
CA GLU A 105 7.14 -16.99 -4.39
C GLU A 105 6.97 -18.43 -3.87
N ALA A 106 7.43 -18.73 -2.65
CA ALA A 106 7.21 -20.03 -2.01
C ALA A 106 5.73 -20.33 -1.68
N LEU A 107 4.89 -19.31 -1.55
CA LEU A 107 3.46 -19.40 -1.24
C LEU A 107 2.57 -19.16 -2.47
N ARG A 108 3.16 -18.86 -3.62
CA ARG A 108 2.47 -18.33 -4.80
C ARG A 108 1.40 -19.25 -5.36
N GLN A 109 1.57 -20.57 -5.22
CA GLN A 109 0.59 -21.56 -5.66
C GLN A 109 -0.70 -21.54 -4.83
N ASP A 110 -0.63 -21.05 -3.59
CA ASP A 110 -1.75 -20.98 -2.65
C ASP A 110 -2.38 -19.57 -2.60
N ALA A 111 -1.85 -18.63 -3.38
CA ALA A 111 -2.31 -17.25 -3.47
C ALA A 111 -3.47 -17.09 -4.46
N GLY A 112 -4.33 -16.10 -4.21
CA GLY A 112 -5.38 -15.70 -5.13
C GLY A 112 -4.83 -14.99 -6.38
N PRO A 113 -5.65 -14.82 -7.42
CA PRO A 113 -5.22 -14.16 -8.66
C PRO A 113 -4.78 -12.70 -8.44
N GLU A 114 -5.38 -12.00 -7.48
CA GLU A 114 -4.99 -10.62 -7.12
C GLU A 114 -3.59 -10.56 -6.49
N GLU A 115 -3.30 -11.48 -5.56
CA GLU A 115 -1.97 -11.62 -4.95
C GLU A 115 -0.90 -11.91 -6.01
N ILE A 116 -1.20 -12.84 -6.93
CA ILE A 116 -0.31 -13.21 -8.03
C ILE A 116 -0.01 -11.99 -8.93
N ALA A 117 -1.05 -11.24 -9.32
CA ALA A 117 -0.89 -10.04 -10.12
C ALA A 117 -0.06 -8.97 -9.41
N TYR A 118 -0.28 -8.78 -8.11
CA TYR A 118 0.49 -7.83 -7.31
C TYR A 118 1.95 -8.27 -7.16
N GLY A 119 2.21 -9.57 -6.93
CA GLY A 119 3.56 -10.13 -6.94
C GLY A 119 4.28 -9.89 -8.27
N ASP A 120 3.62 -10.12 -9.41
CA ASP A 120 4.19 -9.84 -10.73
C ASP A 120 4.49 -8.36 -10.94
N TYR A 121 3.59 -7.49 -10.48
CA TYR A 121 3.82 -6.05 -10.50
C TYR A 121 5.05 -5.66 -9.67
N LEU A 122 5.18 -6.14 -8.43
CA LEU A 122 6.36 -5.91 -7.59
C LEU A 122 7.62 -6.40 -8.30
N LEU A 123 7.56 -7.56 -8.96
CA LEU A 123 8.66 -8.12 -9.77
C LEU A 123 8.95 -7.37 -11.08
N GLY A 124 8.19 -6.33 -11.41
CA GLY A 124 8.32 -5.56 -12.65
C GLY A 124 7.82 -6.30 -13.89
N LYS A 125 7.23 -7.49 -13.72
CA LYS A 125 6.69 -8.37 -14.76
C LYS A 125 5.23 -8.05 -15.10
N GLY A 126 4.54 -7.36 -14.20
CA GLY A 126 3.12 -7.00 -14.32
C GLY A 126 2.88 -5.50 -14.50
N ALA A 127 1.60 -5.18 -14.67
CA ALA A 127 1.06 -3.82 -14.57
C ALA A 127 0.48 -3.60 -13.17
N GLY A 128 0.54 -2.36 -12.70
CA GLY A 128 -0.04 -1.95 -11.44
C GLY A 128 -0.15 -0.43 -11.41
N LYS A 129 -1.07 0.09 -10.60
CA LYS A 129 -1.28 1.52 -10.44
C LYS A 129 -1.09 1.88 -8.97
N ALA A 130 -0.30 2.93 -8.72
CA ALA A 130 -0.22 3.51 -7.39
C ALA A 130 -1.59 4.05 -6.97
N SER A 131 -1.97 3.76 -5.72
CA SER A 131 -3.04 4.49 -5.04
C SER A 131 -2.50 5.82 -4.47
N ASP A 132 -3.35 6.59 -3.82
CA ASP A 132 -2.95 7.84 -3.16
C ASP A 132 -2.12 7.63 -1.89
N ASP A 133 -2.05 6.38 -1.39
CA ASP A 133 -1.22 6.02 -0.24
C ASP A 133 0.28 6.27 -0.51
N PRO A 134 1.01 6.95 0.40
CA PRO A 134 2.44 7.21 0.26
C PRO A 134 3.30 5.98 -0.01
N LEU A 135 3.05 4.85 0.66
CA LEU A 135 3.83 3.64 0.45
C LEU A 135 3.58 3.09 -0.97
N SER A 136 2.31 3.04 -1.41
CA SER A 136 1.92 2.64 -2.76
C SER A 136 2.64 3.45 -3.85
N ARG A 137 2.80 4.76 -3.65
CA ARG A 137 3.55 5.63 -4.58
C ARG A 137 5.05 5.32 -4.61
N LEU A 138 5.67 5.04 -3.45
CA LEU A 138 7.08 4.62 -3.41
C LEU A 138 7.30 3.24 -4.03
N VAL A 139 6.37 2.30 -3.81
CA VAL A 139 6.39 0.99 -4.47
C VAL A 139 6.38 1.18 -5.99
N ALA A 140 5.50 2.04 -6.51
CA ALA A 140 5.44 2.33 -7.94
C ALA A 140 6.72 2.95 -8.48
N ALA A 141 7.33 3.89 -7.74
CA ALA A 141 8.63 4.43 -8.10
C ALA A 141 9.71 3.34 -8.11
N GLY A 142 9.73 2.44 -7.11
CA GLY A 142 10.66 1.30 -7.05
C GLY A 142 10.49 0.35 -8.24
N VAL A 143 9.25 0.01 -8.61
CA VAL A 143 8.95 -0.79 -9.79
C VAL A 143 9.38 -0.08 -11.08
N ALA A 144 9.13 1.23 -11.20
CA ALA A 144 9.56 2.01 -12.36
C ALA A 144 11.10 2.03 -12.49
N LEU A 145 11.82 2.15 -11.36
CA LEU A 145 13.28 2.06 -11.33
C LEU A 145 13.76 0.67 -11.77
N ARG A 146 13.17 -0.40 -11.23
CA ARG A 146 13.48 -1.79 -11.61
C ARG A 146 13.28 -2.02 -13.12
N LYS A 147 12.26 -1.39 -13.72
CA LYS A 147 11.97 -1.47 -15.16
C LYS A 147 12.78 -0.50 -16.01
N THR A 148 13.71 0.26 -15.43
CA THR A 148 14.50 1.32 -16.09
C THR A 148 13.65 2.44 -16.72
N ALA A 149 12.42 2.62 -16.23
CA ALA A 149 11.45 3.58 -16.77
C ALA A 149 11.33 4.87 -15.95
N ILE A 150 12.08 5.00 -14.85
CA ILE A 150 11.95 6.14 -13.93
C ILE A 150 12.67 7.41 -14.40
N THR A 151 11.97 8.53 -14.30
CA THR A 151 12.44 9.88 -14.64
C THR A 151 13.14 10.58 -13.47
N PRO A 152 13.96 11.61 -13.72
CA PRO A 152 14.55 12.44 -12.66
C PRO A 152 13.51 13.08 -11.73
N ALA A 153 12.36 13.51 -12.27
CA ALA A 153 11.28 14.11 -11.50
C ALA A 153 10.63 13.10 -10.53
N GLU A 154 10.42 11.86 -10.97
CA GLU A 154 9.89 10.79 -10.10
C GLU A 154 10.88 10.40 -9.00
N ILE A 155 12.18 10.39 -9.30
CA ILE A 155 13.22 10.18 -8.28
C ILE A 155 13.18 11.29 -7.22
N GLN A 156 13.05 12.55 -7.64
CA GLN A 156 12.94 13.66 -6.70
C GLN A 156 11.66 13.55 -5.86
N ALA A 157 10.53 13.23 -6.47
CA ALA A 157 9.27 13.01 -5.76
C ALA A 157 9.36 11.87 -4.72
N ALA A 158 10.12 10.81 -5.00
CA ALA A 158 10.35 9.72 -4.06
C ALA A 158 11.21 10.15 -2.86
N VAL A 159 12.23 11.00 -3.08
CA VAL A 159 13.01 11.63 -2.01
C VAL A 159 12.14 12.52 -1.13
N ASP A 160 11.33 13.39 -1.74
CA ASP A 160 10.48 14.32 -1.02
C ASP A 160 9.42 13.58 -0.19
N LEU A 161 8.81 12.54 -0.76
CA LEU A 161 7.83 11.69 -0.08
C LEU A 161 8.46 10.94 1.10
N SER A 162 9.61 10.30 0.89
CA SER A 162 10.31 9.59 1.97
C SER A 162 10.73 10.53 3.09
N SER A 163 11.21 11.73 2.73
CA SER A 163 11.60 12.76 3.71
C SER A 163 10.41 13.31 4.48
N ALA A 164 9.27 13.57 3.84
CA ALA A 164 8.07 14.10 4.48
C ALA A 164 7.44 13.09 5.47
N GLN A 165 7.54 11.80 5.15
CA GLN A 165 7.05 10.73 6.01
C GLN A 165 8.02 10.33 7.13
N GLY A 166 9.24 10.87 7.14
CA GLY A 166 10.28 10.43 8.08
C GLY A 166 10.80 9.01 7.83
N TRP A 167 10.61 8.48 6.63
CA TRP A 167 11.02 7.12 6.26
C TRP A 167 12.48 7.10 5.82
N ALA A 168 13.38 6.96 6.79
CA ALA A 168 14.83 7.06 6.58
C ALA A 168 15.38 6.01 5.60
N ARG A 169 14.86 4.78 5.63
CA ARG A 169 15.34 3.69 4.77
C ARG A 169 15.13 3.97 3.27
N PRO A 170 13.90 4.20 2.77
CA PRO A 170 13.71 4.58 1.37
C PRO A 170 14.36 5.93 1.06
N LEU A 171 14.42 6.88 2.01
CA LEU A 171 15.12 8.15 1.80
C LEU A 171 16.61 7.94 1.46
N LEU A 172 17.32 7.10 2.22
CA LEU A 172 18.71 6.75 1.97
C LEU A 172 18.87 6.08 0.60
N ALA A 173 17.98 5.14 0.27
CA ALA A 173 18.01 4.43 -1.02
C ALA A 173 17.86 5.40 -2.20
N TRP A 174 16.85 6.29 -2.16
CA TRP A 174 16.59 7.26 -3.23
C TRP A 174 17.66 8.36 -3.33
N LEU A 175 18.25 8.79 -2.21
CA LEU A 175 19.42 9.68 -2.23
C LEU A 175 20.63 9.00 -2.88
N GLY A 176 20.82 7.70 -2.65
CA GLY A 176 21.84 6.90 -3.33
C GLY A 176 21.65 6.87 -4.85
N VAL A 177 20.39 6.73 -5.32
CA VAL A 177 20.06 6.81 -6.76
C VAL A 177 20.44 8.17 -7.35
N GLN A 178 20.11 9.27 -6.66
CA GLN A 178 20.48 10.61 -7.13
C GLN A 178 22.00 10.81 -7.15
N ALA A 179 22.70 10.36 -6.10
CA ALA A 179 24.16 10.50 -6.01
C ALA A 179 24.85 9.77 -7.15
N LYS A 180 24.45 8.52 -7.42
CA LYS A 180 25.00 7.72 -8.51
C LYS A 180 24.78 8.38 -9.88
N ARG A 181 23.60 8.94 -10.13
CA ARG A 181 23.32 9.65 -11.40
C ARG A 181 24.16 10.92 -11.57
N ALA A 182 24.37 11.67 -10.49
CA ALA A 182 25.23 12.85 -10.53
C ALA A 182 26.70 12.45 -10.81
N GLU A 183 27.17 11.35 -10.22
CA GLU A 183 28.50 10.80 -10.52
C GLU A 183 28.65 10.38 -11.98
N ASP A 184 27.66 9.68 -12.53
CA ASP A 184 27.64 9.24 -13.93
C ASP A 184 27.61 10.43 -14.91
N ALA A 185 26.99 11.54 -14.51
CA ALA A 185 26.98 12.79 -15.25
C ALA A 185 28.26 13.65 -15.05
N GLY A 186 29.18 13.23 -14.18
CA GLY A 186 30.38 13.99 -13.83
C GLY A 186 30.13 15.17 -12.88
N ASP A 187 28.91 15.36 -12.38
CA ASP A 187 28.56 16.38 -11.39
C ASP A 187 28.98 15.95 -9.97
N ARG A 188 30.29 16.07 -9.72
CA ARG A 188 30.92 15.71 -8.44
C ARG A 188 30.43 16.57 -7.28
N GLU A 189 30.03 17.81 -7.53
CA GLU A 189 29.56 18.72 -6.49
C GLU A 189 28.20 18.26 -5.94
N THR A 190 27.25 17.97 -6.84
CA THR A 190 25.94 17.43 -6.46
C THR A 190 26.07 16.07 -5.78
N ALA A 191 26.90 15.17 -6.31
CA ALA A 191 27.15 13.87 -5.68
C ALA A 191 27.69 14.04 -4.25
N ALA A 192 28.68 14.91 -4.04
CA ALA A 192 29.23 15.16 -2.70
C ALA A 192 28.20 15.77 -1.74
N ARG A 193 27.32 16.68 -2.22
CA ARG A 193 26.22 17.24 -1.42
C ARG A 193 25.24 16.16 -0.98
N LEU A 194 24.86 15.26 -1.88
CA LEU A 194 23.92 14.16 -1.59
C LEU A 194 24.50 13.17 -0.58
N ARG A 195 25.78 12.80 -0.73
CA ARG A 195 26.47 11.92 0.24
C ARG A 195 26.51 12.52 1.65
N ARG A 196 26.84 13.82 1.77
CA ARG A 196 26.79 14.51 3.08
C ARG A 196 25.38 14.46 3.70
N ARG A 197 24.31 14.54 2.90
CA ARG A 197 22.94 14.40 3.40
C ARG A 197 22.66 12.98 3.88
N MET A 198 23.12 11.96 3.15
CA MET A 198 23.00 10.55 3.59
C MET A 198 23.75 10.31 4.90
N ASP A 199 24.95 10.87 5.06
CA ASP A 199 25.74 10.77 6.30
C ASP A 199 25.07 11.41 7.53
N LEU A 200 24.09 12.30 7.34
CA LEU A 200 23.30 12.85 8.45
C LEU A 200 22.18 11.91 8.90
N ILE A 201 21.71 11.03 8.02
CA ILE A 201 20.59 10.12 8.27
C ILE A 201 21.10 8.79 8.84
N SER A 202 22.28 8.34 8.40
CA SER A 202 22.86 7.05 8.80
C SER A 202 23.61 7.06 10.15
N LYS A 203 23.58 8.17 10.89
CA LYS A 203 24.25 8.31 12.20
C LYS A 203 23.27 8.07 13.33
#